data_AF-A0A2D5IAB6-F1
#
_entry.id   AF-A0A2D5IAB6-F1
#
_cell.length_a   1.000
_cell.length_b   1.000
_cell.length_c   1.000
_cell.angle_alpha   90.00
_cell.angle_beta   90.00
_cell.angle_gamma   90.00
#
_symmetry.space_group_name_H-M   'P 1'
#
loop_
_entity.id
_entity.type
_entity.pdbx_description
1 polymer ?
#
loop_
_entity_poly.entity_id
_entity_poly.type
_entity_poly.pdbx_seq_one_letter_code
_entity_poly.pdbx_strand_id
1 'polypeptide(L)'
;MKTTMHVGRNLWRPLVIFSFVLSLQLATQVAFSQDGITRYVRFSDDSGTHSGILDGNTIRVLDGDPVFDDGVSPTGSTVAVGSVDLEIPMNPERVPNVMGVAGNSNNPNGQQIDVNHPRWFGKANTSLAKNGSPVEVPYGATNFNFEGELGLIIGREGRHIPESEAMNYLFGVTVGNDWSENDWCGERRGVEEPTHVFCKAGDTFATLGDAVVTGLDLTDLQISVRLNGVLAAQGTSADFRDSPASLISKISHYVTLKRGDIIFTGTVAPPQMRGTRRQLWQEDVVEVEIENVGAVSNQLVRVTRQNVSGPEISAADGTYVRFQYEGGTAFGVLNGNEVSELDGDPIGGNASMTGQTFDVSDIELGLPLDPAKPGRKVLAAAANYQPTNAPPRQVPHPRFLFKRSTSLSNDGNVVERPPEVEMFIPEGELVLVVGRRGRHIPVNEVNDYIFGVAAGNDWSELSWITAGPGPRPLKYVSKATDTWAGIANQIVRGIDYSDLQITTHVNGELLSQGQSSTMINNPARLVSYLSRYMTLEPGDLIYTGAISPEPGMRSNLQVGDRVTVQVEGLGSMEQQVVAMPAWPH
;
A
#
# COMPACT_ATOMS: atom_id res chain seq x y z
N MET A 1 23.46 -78.52 -18.16
CA MET A 1 22.61 -79.31 -19.07
C MET A 1 21.16 -78.93 -18.80
N LYS A 2 20.37 -78.60 -19.84
CA LYS A 2 18.93 -78.21 -19.86
C LYS A 2 18.64 -76.76 -19.41
N THR A 3 18.52 -75.74 -20.27
CA THR A 3 17.54 -75.39 -21.34
C THR A 3 16.19 -74.85 -20.81
N THR A 4 15.93 -73.55 -21.11
CA THR A 4 14.65 -72.82 -21.29
C THR A 4 13.66 -72.72 -20.12
N MET A 5 12.90 -71.63 -19.88
CA MET A 5 12.14 -70.81 -20.84
C MET A 5 11.65 -69.50 -20.16
N HIS A 6 11.46 -68.44 -20.95
CA HIS A 6 10.84 -67.17 -20.56
C HIS A 6 9.34 -67.28 -20.22
N VAL A 7 8.89 -66.56 -19.20
CA VAL A 7 7.49 -66.13 -19.03
C VAL A 7 7.48 -64.66 -18.65
N GLY A 8 6.80 -63.84 -19.47
CA GLY A 8 6.72 -62.39 -19.33
C GLY A 8 5.90 -61.96 -18.11
N ARG A 9 6.36 -60.89 -17.46
CA ARG A 9 5.57 -60.13 -16.49
C ARG A 9 4.95 -58.93 -17.19
N ASN A 10 3.66 -59.06 -17.51
CA ASN A 10 2.81 -57.92 -17.85
C ASN A 10 2.69 -57.00 -16.63
N LEU A 11 3.01 -55.72 -16.83
CA LEU A 11 2.70 -54.64 -15.91
C LEU A 11 1.17 -54.50 -15.81
N TRP A 12 0.61 -54.74 -14.63
CA TRP A 12 -0.69 -54.21 -14.25
C TRP A 12 -0.48 -52.79 -13.70
N ARG A 13 -0.82 -51.79 -14.51
CA ARG A 13 -1.10 -50.43 -14.05
C ARG A 13 -2.52 -50.42 -13.46
N PRO A 14 -2.76 -49.97 -12.23
CA PRO A 14 -4.11 -49.60 -11.85
C PRO A 14 -4.45 -48.30 -12.58
N LEU A 15 -5.46 -48.39 -13.46
CA LEU A 15 -6.12 -47.25 -14.07
C LEU A 15 -6.84 -46.49 -12.94
N VAL A 16 -6.23 -45.44 -12.40
CA VAL A 16 -6.94 -44.49 -11.54
C VAL A 16 -7.78 -43.65 -12.48
N ILE A 17 -9.06 -44.00 -12.59
CA ILE A 17 -10.07 -43.19 -13.25
C ILE A 17 -10.24 -41.95 -12.36
N PHE A 18 -9.70 -40.82 -12.83
CA PHE A 18 -10.05 -39.50 -12.30
C PHE A 18 -11.53 -39.26 -12.56
N SER A 19 -12.36 -39.59 -11.57
CA SER A 19 -13.74 -39.11 -11.55
C SER A 19 -13.65 -37.62 -11.20
N PHE A 20 -13.77 -36.77 -12.21
CA PHE A 20 -14.07 -35.35 -12.01
C PHE A 20 -15.34 -35.29 -11.15
N VAL A 21 -15.18 -34.97 -9.87
CA VAL A 21 -16.29 -34.49 -9.05
C VAL A 21 -16.56 -33.08 -9.55
N LEU A 22 -17.39 -32.98 -10.58
CA LEU A 22 -18.09 -31.76 -10.92
C LEU A 22 -19.09 -31.54 -9.77
N SER A 23 -18.60 -30.99 -8.66
CA SER A 23 -19.49 -30.50 -7.61
C SER A 23 -20.25 -29.32 -8.20
N LEU A 24 -21.50 -29.61 -8.55
CA LEU A 24 -22.52 -28.67 -8.95
C LEU A 24 -22.66 -27.61 -7.84
N GLN A 25 -21.92 -26.50 -7.93
CA GLN A 25 -22.19 -25.28 -7.17
C GLN A 25 -23.43 -24.63 -7.76
N LEU A 26 -24.59 -25.22 -7.49
CA LEU A 26 -25.85 -24.50 -7.46
C LEU A 26 -25.99 -23.93 -6.04
N ALA A 27 -25.13 -22.96 -5.72
CA ALA A 27 -25.48 -21.99 -4.71
C ALA A 27 -26.60 -21.15 -5.32
N THR A 28 -27.81 -21.29 -4.80
CA THR A 28 -28.91 -20.38 -5.10
C THR A 28 -28.48 -18.97 -4.68
N GLN A 29 -27.95 -18.18 -5.61
CA GLN A 29 -27.93 -16.72 -5.48
C GLN A 29 -29.39 -16.29 -5.44
N VAL A 30 -29.91 -16.10 -4.22
CA VAL A 30 -31.19 -15.43 -4.04
C VAL A 30 -30.97 -13.99 -4.48
N ALA A 31 -31.55 -13.63 -5.62
CA ALA A 31 -31.61 -12.26 -6.09
C ALA A 31 -32.45 -11.44 -5.11
N PHE A 32 -31.82 -10.90 -4.08
CA PHE A 32 -32.40 -9.81 -3.29
C PHE A 32 -32.11 -8.50 -4.02
N SER A 33 -32.99 -8.14 -4.95
CA SER A 33 -33.30 -6.74 -5.20
C SER A 33 -34.09 -6.26 -3.99
N GLN A 34 -33.39 -5.91 -2.91
CA GLN A 34 -33.95 -5.07 -1.87
C GLN A 34 -33.97 -3.65 -2.42
N ASP A 35 -35.13 -3.00 -2.38
CA ASP A 35 -35.30 -1.62 -2.84
C ASP A 35 -34.22 -0.72 -2.21
N GLY A 36 -33.43 -0.04 -3.05
CA GLY A 36 -32.41 0.92 -2.62
C GLY A 36 -30.96 0.41 -2.59
N ILE A 37 -30.70 -0.89 -2.67
CA ILE A 37 -29.32 -1.43 -2.72
C ILE A 37 -28.82 -1.52 -4.17
N THR A 38 -27.64 -0.95 -4.43
CA THR A 38 -26.97 -1.04 -5.75
C THR A 38 -25.65 -1.77 -5.63
N ARG A 39 -25.37 -2.69 -6.57
CA ARG A 39 -24.12 -3.47 -6.61
C ARG A 39 -23.35 -3.13 -7.87
N TYR A 40 -22.23 -2.43 -7.70
CA TYR A 40 -21.32 -2.07 -8.79
C TYR A 40 -20.26 -3.16 -8.93
N VAL A 41 -20.12 -3.71 -10.13
CA VAL A 41 -19.14 -4.74 -10.48
C VAL A 41 -18.21 -4.22 -11.56
N ARG A 42 -16.98 -4.75 -11.57
CA ARG A 42 -16.03 -4.57 -12.67
C ARG A 42 -15.84 -5.92 -13.36
N PHE A 43 -15.83 -5.94 -14.68
CA PHE A 43 -15.77 -7.18 -15.46
C PHE A 43 -14.99 -6.98 -16.75
N SER A 44 -14.41 -8.07 -17.27
CA SER A 44 -13.68 -8.07 -18.55
C SER A 44 -14.40 -8.95 -19.57
N ASP A 45 -14.34 -8.53 -20.83
CA ASP A 45 -14.76 -9.30 -22.01
C ASP A 45 -13.76 -9.08 -23.17
N ASP A 46 -14.10 -9.56 -24.37
CA ASP A 46 -13.25 -9.45 -25.57
C ASP A 46 -12.95 -8.00 -25.98
N SER A 47 -13.72 -7.03 -25.49
CA SER A 47 -13.56 -5.60 -25.81
C SER A 47 -12.77 -4.82 -24.75
N GLY A 48 -12.52 -5.41 -23.57
CA GLY A 48 -11.74 -4.80 -22.50
C GLY A 48 -12.40 -4.94 -21.14
N THR A 49 -12.01 -4.08 -20.20
CA THR A 49 -12.57 -4.05 -18.85
C THR A 49 -13.56 -2.91 -18.69
N HIS A 50 -14.72 -3.22 -18.11
CA HIS A 50 -15.86 -2.32 -17.96
C HIS A 50 -16.37 -2.35 -16.53
N SER A 51 -17.20 -1.36 -16.19
CA SER A 51 -17.97 -1.34 -14.95
C SER A 51 -19.46 -1.51 -15.25
N GLY A 52 -20.21 -2.00 -14.27
CA GLY A 52 -21.63 -2.27 -14.45
C GLY A 52 -22.41 -2.36 -13.16
N ILE A 53 -23.74 -2.29 -13.25
CA ILE A 53 -24.63 -2.56 -12.13
C ILE A 53 -25.16 -3.98 -12.25
N LEU A 54 -24.89 -4.80 -11.24
CA LEU A 54 -25.36 -6.18 -11.14
C LEU A 54 -26.84 -6.23 -10.70
N ASP A 55 -27.67 -6.86 -11.53
CA ASP A 55 -29.09 -7.11 -11.28
C ASP A 55 -29.43 -8.58 -11.60
N GLY A 56 -29.56 -9.40 -10.56
CA GLY A 56 -29.67 -10.85 -10.68
C GLY A 56 -28.46 -11.43 -11.41
N ASN A 57 -28.70 -12.05 -12.57
CA ASN A 57 -27.65 -12.66 -13.41
C ASN A 57 -27.25 -11.78 -14.62
N THR A 58 -27.64 -10.50 -14.60
CA THR A 58 -27.40 -9.54 -15.68
C THR A 58 -26.61 -8.35 -15.14
N ILE A 59 -25.69 -7.82 -15.94
CA ILE A 59 -24.95 -6.60 -15.64
C ILE A 59 -25.40 -5.52 -16.62
N ARG A 60 -25.87 -4.39 -16.10
CA ARG A 60 -26.13 -3.17 -16.89
C ARG A 60 -24.83 -2.40 -17.03
N VAL A 61 -24.31 -2.29 -18.25
CA VAL A 61 -22.99 -1.72 -18.52
C VAL A 61 -23.00 -0.20 -18.33
N LEU A 62 -22.00 0.32 -17.62
CA LEU A 62 -21.81 1.75 -17.37
C LEU A 62 -20.81 2.37 -18.35
N ASP A 63 -20.96 3.67 -18.62
CA ASP A 63 -20.09 4.49 -19.49
C ASP A 63 -18.88 5.09 -18.74
N GLY A 64 -18.39 4.42 -17.71
CA GLY A 64 -17.28 4.86 -16.89
C GLY A 64 -17.18 4.06 -15.59
N ASP A 65 -16.18 4.38 -14.77
CA ASP A 65 -16.01 3.78 -13.46
C ASP A 65 -16.79 4.59 -12.40
N PRO A 66 -17.81 4.00 -11.76
CA PRO A 66 -18.70 4.74 -10.87
C PRO A 66 -18.01 5.26 -9.60
N VAL A 67 -16.84 4.74 -9.22
CA VAL A 67 -16.12 5.21 -8.03
C VAL A 67 -15.22 6.41 -8.37
N PHE A 68 -14.61 6.38 -9.55
CA PHE A 68 -13.57 7.35 -9.91
C PHE A 68 -14.03 8.43 -10.88
N ASP A 69 -15.04 8.16 -11.70
CA ASP A 69 -15.51 9.05 -12.77
C ASP A 69 -16.83 9.73 -12.39
N ASP A 70 -17.00 10.99 -12.79
CA ASP A 70 -18.24 11.73 -12.57
C ASP A 70 -19.25 11.49 -13.70
N GLY A 71 -20.55 11.55 -13.38
CA GLY A 71 -21.62 11.50 -14.38
C GLY A 71 -21.88 10.13 -15.01
N VAL A 72 -21.32 9.07 -14.43
CA VAL A 72 -21.46 7.69 -14.92
C VAL A 72 -22.93 7.26 -14.98
N SER A 73 -23.33 6.69 -16.10
CA SER A 73 -24.69 6.31 -16.42
C SER A 73 -24.77 4.94 -17.15
N PRO A 74 -25.90 4.22 -17.05
CA PRO A 74 -26.09 3.01 -17.85
C PRO A 74 -26.12 3.32 -19.35
N THR A 75 -25.30 2.60 -20.11
CA THR A 75 -25.22 2.71 -21.58
C THR A 75 -26.48 2.23 -22.32
N GLY A 76 -27.37 1.51 -21.61
CA GLY A 76 -28.49 0.77 -22.18
C GLY A 76 -28.13 -0.67 -22.61
N SER A 77 -26.84 -1.01 -22.64
CA SER A 77 -26.37 -2.37 -22.92
C SER A 77 -26.41 -3.24 -21.67
N THR A 78 -26.66 -4.54 -21.87
CA THR A 78 -26.61 -5.54 -20.82
C THR A 78 -25.80 -6.76 -21.24
N VAL A 79 -25.12 -7.38 -20.27
CA VAL A 79 -24.39 -8.64 -20.46
C VAL A 79 -24.78 -9.64 -19.38
N ALA A 80 -24.70 -10.94 -19.68
CA ALA A 80 -24.93 -11.96 -18.68
C ALA A 80 -23.66 -12.12 -17.82
N VAL A 81 -23.81 -12.31 -16.50
CA VAL A 81 -22.65 -12.53 -15.61
C VAL A 81 -21.82 -13.72 -16.07
N GLY A 82 -22.48 -14.81 -16.48
CA GLY A 82 -21.80 -16.02 -16.96
C GLY A 82 -21.12 -15.91 -18.34
N SER A 83 -21.19 -14.76 -19.01
CA SER A 83 -20.49 -14.51 -20.28
C SER A 83 -19.28 -13.59 -20.15
N VAL A 84 -18.94 -13.15 -18.94
CA VAL A 84 -17.83 -12.23 -18.66
C VAL A 84 -17.00 -12.73 -17.47
N ASP A 85 -15.77 -12.24 -17.36
CA ASP A 85 -14.93 -12.49 -16.20
C ASP A 85 -15.10 -11.35 -15.19
N LEU A 86 -15.60 -11.65 -13.99
CA LEU A 86 -15.61 -10.66 -12.90
C LEU A 86 -14.17 -10.37 -12.45
N GLU A 87 -13.90 -9.08 -12.25
CA GLU A 87 -12.62 -8.53 -11.83
C GLU A 87 -12.67 -8.04 -10.39
N ILE A 88 -11.50 -7.63 -9.86
CA ILE A 88 -11.46 -6.84 -8.62
C ILE A 88 -12.39 -5.62 -8.83
N PRO A 89 -13.34 -5.34 -7.93
CA PRO A 89 -14.32 -4.27 -8.09
C PRO A 89 -13.69 -2.87 -8.02
N MET A 90 -12.42 -2.79 -7.63
CA MET A 90 -11.58 -1.60 -7.59
C MET A 90 -10.37 -1.80 -8.51
N ASN A 91 -10.07 -0.86 -9.41
CA ASN A 91 -8.86 -0.91 -10.21
C ASN A 91 -7.62 -0.59 -9.34
N PRO A 92 -6.69 -1.55 -9.08
CA PRO A 92 -5.56 -1.33 -8.19
C PRO A 92 -4.59 -0.22 -8.63
N GLU A 93 -4.54 0.08 -9.93
CA GLU A 93 -3.72 1.17 -10.48
C GLU A 93 -4.30 2.55 -10.14
N ARG A 94 -5.62 2.64 -9.90
CA ARG A 94 -6.33 3.88 -9.56
C ARG A 94 -6.50 4.07 -8.04
N VAL A 95 -6.34 3.02 -7.24
CA VAL A 95 -6.48 3.07 -5.77
C VAL A 95 -5.29 3.79 -5.14
N PRO A 96 -5.47 4.94 -4.48
CA PRO A 96 -4.36 5.69 -3.88
C PRO A 96 -3.84 5.02 -2.61
N ASN A 97 -4.74 4.70 -1.66
CA ASN A 97 -4.39 4.10 -0.38
C ASN A 97 -5.26 2.88 -0.05
N VAL A 98 -4.62 1.85 0.53
CA VAL A 98 -5.30 0.72 1.19
C VAL A 98 -4.88 0.71 2.65
N MET A 99 -5.82 1.03 3.54
CA MET A 99 -5.60 1.19 4.99
C MET A 99 -6.43 0.16 5.74
N GLY A 100 -6.03 -0.15 6.98
CA GLY A 100 -6.85 -0.97 7.85
C GLY A 100 -6.63 -0.71 9.33
N VAL A 101 -7.53 -1.24 10.14
CA VAL A 101 -7.59 -1.00 11.58
C VAL A 101 -7.43 -2.30 12.37
N ALA A 102 -6.35 -2.42 13.12
CA ALA A 102 -6.10 -3.59 13.94
C ALA A 102 -6.88 -3.56 15.27
N GLY A 103 -7.75 -4.56 15.49
CA GLY A 103 -8.51 -4.72 16.73
C GLY A 103 -9.58 -3.66 16.93
N ASN A 104 -10.40 -3.43 15.89
CA ASN A 104 -11.61 -2.64 15.95
C ASN A 104 -12.85 -3.49 16.31
N SER A 105 -12.74 -4.38 17.30
CA SER A 105 -13.88 -5.18 17.77
C SER A 105 -13.94 -5.16 19.29
N ASN A 106 -15.15 -4.93 19.81
CA ASN A 106 -15.52 -5.16 21.18
C ASN A 106 -15.76 -6.66 21.34
N ASN A 107 -14.68 -7.44 21.37
CA ASN A 107 -14.70 -8.90 21.50
C ASN A 107 -15.87 -9.34 22.40
N PRO A 108 -16.85 -10.13 21.91
CA PRO A 108 -18.03 -10.52 22.69
C PRO A 108 -17.68 -11.31 23.97
N ASN A 109 -16.41 -11.76 24.10
CA ASN A 109 -15.88 -12.48 25.26
C ASN A 109 -14.67 -11.79 25.94
N GLY A 110 -14.33 -10.54 25.58
CA GLY A 110 -13.16 -9.82 26.09
C GLY A 110 -13.52 -8.61 26.96
N GLN A 111 -12.58 -8.16 27.80
CA GLN A 111 -12.71 -6.83 28.39
C GLN A 111 -12.57 -5.77 27.29
N GLN A 112 -13.48 -4.80 27.30
CA GLN A 112 -13.35 -3.60 26.48
C GLN A 112 -12.01 -2.93 26.84
N ILE A 113 -11.13 -2.80 25.85
CA ILE A 113 -9.89 -2.04 26.01
C ILE A 113 -10.20 -0.64 25.48
N ASP A 114 -10.12 0.35 26.37
CA ASP A 114 -10.20 1.74 25.97
C ASP A 114 -8.94 2.09 25.14
N VAL A 115 -9.14 2.44 23.87
CA VAL A 115 -8.08 2.86 22.97
C VAL A 115 -8.53 4.16 22.33
N ASN A 116 -7.93 5.27 22.74
CA ASN A 116 -8.28 6.61 22.27
C ASN A 116 -8.10 6.77 20.74
N HIS A 117 -7.20 5.99 20.13
CA HIS A 117 -6.91 6.06 18.69
C HIS A 117 -6.94 4.67 18.04
N PRO A 118 -7.57 4.51 16.86
CA PRO A 118 -7.52 3.28 16.10
C PRO A 118 -6.08 2.89 15.76
N ARG A 119 -5.79 1.58 15.71
CA ARG A 119 -4.47 1.07 15.37
C ARG A 119 -4.33 0.91 13.86
N TRP A 120 -3.92 1.98 13.19
CA TRP A 120 -3.83 2.02 11.74
C TRP A 120 -2.65 1.20 11.22
N PHE A 121 -2.85 0.55 10.08
CA PHE A 121 -1.79 -0.03 9.25
C PHE A 121 -2.07 0.22 7.77
N GLY A 122 -1.05 0.03 6.94
CA GLY A 122 -1.15 0.14 5.50
C GLY A 122 -0.98 -1.21 4.80
N LYS A 123 -1.71 -1.40 3.70
CA LYS A 123 -1.48 -2.44 2.68
C LYS A 123 -1.02 -1.80 1.37
N ALA A 124 -0.41 -2.57 0.49
CA ALA A 124 -0.01 -2.12 -0.84
C ALA A 124 -1.25 -2.10 -1.75
N ASN A 125 -1.34 -1.17 -2.69
CA ASN A 125 -2.34 -1.28 -3.75
C ASN A 125 -2.15 -2.58 -4.57
N THR A 126 -0.90 -3.02 -4.77
CA THR A 126 -0.58 -4.32 -5.39
C THR A 126 -0.99 -5.53 -4.55
N SER A 127 -1.37 -5.35 -3.28
CA SER A 127 -1.95 -6.44 -2.47
C SER A 127 -3.39 -6.77 -2.83
N LEU A 128 -4.07 -5.88 -3.58
CA LEU A 128 -5.45 -6.10 -4.00
C LEU A 128 -5.55 -7.31 -4.93
N ALA A 129 -6.45 -8.24 -4.60
CA ALA A 129 -6.66 -9.47 -5.35
C ALA A 129 -8.15 -9.79 -5.48
N LYS A 130 -8.52 -10.45 -6.58
CA LYS A 130 -9.94 -10.73 -6.89
C LYS A 130 -10.46 -11.95 -6.15
N ASN A 131 -11.77 -12.01 -6.00
CA ASN A 131 -12.46 -13.22 -5.58
C ASN A 131 -12.05 -14.43 -6.46
N GLY A 132 -11.84 -15.58 -5.84
CA GLY A 132 -11.40 -16.80 -6.52
C GLY A 132 -9.92 -16.83 -6.94
N SER A 133 -9.19 -15.72 -6.88
CA SER A 133 -7.75 -15.72 -7.18
C SER A 133 -6.94 -16.38 -6.06
N PRO A 134 -5.75 -16.95 -6.36
CA PRO A 134 -4.89 -17.52 -5.34
C PRO A 134 -4.34 -16.44 -4.41
N VAL A 135 -4.22 -16.77 -3.12
CA VAL A 135 -3.50 -15.97 -2.13
C VAL A 135 -2.15 -16.61 -1.86
N GLU A 136 -1.09 -15.85 -2.09
CA GLU A 136 0.28 -16.34 -2.00
C GLU A 136 0.77 -16.34 -0.55
N VAL A 137 1.01 -17.51 0.02
CA VAL A 137 1.64 -17.66 1.33
C VAL A 137 3.16 -17.47 1.18
N PRO A 138 3.77 -16.44 1.81
CA PRO A 138 5.20 -16.19 1.68
C PRO A 138 6.05 -17.35 2.17
N TYR A 139 7.22 -17.53 1.54
CA TYR A 139 8.20 -18.47 2.03
C TYR A 139 8.66 -18.11 3.45
N GLY A 140 8.57 -19.06 4.37
CA GLY A 140 8.96 -18.87 5.77
C GLY A 140 7.87 -18.29 6.67
N ALA A 141 6.66 -18.05 6.15
CA ALA A 141 5.50 -17.74 6.98
C ALA A 141 5.20 -18.92 7.92
N THR A 142 5.04 -18.62 9.20
CA THR A 142 4.73 -19.60 10.27
C THR A 142 3.40 -19.32 10.95
N ASN A 143 2.84 -18.13 10.79
CA ASN A 143 1.59 -17.71 11.41
C ASN A 143 0.72 -16.87 10.44
N PHE A 144 0.59 -17.38 9.21
CA PHE A 144 -0.29 -16.78 8.22
C PHE A 144 -1.75 -16.87 8.66
N ASN A 145 -2.48 -15.77 8.53
CA ASN A 145 -3.80 -15.56 9.09
C ASN A 145 -4.72 -14.84 8.11
N PHE A 146 -6.02 -14.92 8.38
CA PHE A 146 -7.10 -14.34 7.59
C PHE A 146 -8.07 -13.62 8.51
N GLU A 147 -8.54 -12.46 8.10
CA GLU A 147 -9.41 -11.61 8.90
C GLU A 147 -10.50 -11.07 7.96
N GLY A 148 -11.73 -11.58 8.10
CA GLY A 148 -12.87 -11.10 7.31
C GLY A 148 -13.33 -9.74 7.80
N GLU A 149 -13.38 -8.75 6.91
CA GLU A 149 -13.64 -7.36 7.26
C GLU A 149 -14.55 -6.66 6.24
N LEU A 150 -15.25 -5.63 6.70
CA LEU A 150 -15.94 -4.69 5.83
C LEU A 150 -14.89 -3.74 5.24
N GLY A 151 -14.84 -3.62 3.92
CA GLY A 151 -14.01 -2.64 3.22
C GLY A 151 -14.83 -1.39 2.87
N LEU A 152 -14.48 -0.23 3.42
CA LEU A 152 -15.09 1.05 3.07
C LEU A 152 -14.41 1.61 1.82
N ILE A 153 -15.18 2.00 0.81
CA ILE A 153 -14.67 2.62 -0.42
C ILE A 153 -14.99 4.11 -0.40
N ILE A 154 -13.96 4.96 -0.37
CA ILE A 154 -14.11 6.42 -0.36
C ILE A 154 -14.50 6.91 -1.77
N GLY A 155 -15.57 7.68 -1.87
CA GLY A 155 -16.10 8.25 -3.13
C GLY A 155 -15.81 9.72 -3.33
N ARG A 156 -15.30 10.41 -2.30
CA ARG A 156 -15.05 11.84 -2.33
C ARG A 156 -13.76 12.17 -1.62
N GLU A 157 -12.99 13.08 -2.21
CA GLU A 157 -11.81 13.61 -1.55
C GLU A 157 -12.18 14.50 -0.36
N GLY A 158 -11.49 14.35 0.77
CA GLY A 158 -11.68 15.19 1.94
C GLY A 158 -10.58 15.04 3.00
N ARG A 159 -10.46 16.07 3.83
CA ARG A 159 -9.50 16.18 4.93
C ARG A 159 -10.18 16.86 6.11
N HIS A 160 -9.83 16.49 7.34
CA HIS A 160 -10.45 17.02 8.56
C HIS A 160 -11.99 16.86 8.56
N ILE A 161 -12.46 15.70 8.12
CA ILE A 161 -13.89 15.44 7.92
C ILE A 161 -14.55 15.26 9.29
N PRO A 162 -15.58 16.06 9.63
CA PRO A 162 -16.36 15.82 10.84
C PRO A 162 -17.08 14.47 10.78
N GLU A 163 -17.19 13.77 11.92
CA GLU A 163 -17.87 12.46 11.97
C GLU A 163 -19.33 12.52 11.46
N SER A 164 -20.03 13.63 11.71
CA SER A 164 -21.39 13.85 11.21
C SER A 164 -21.50 13.94 9.68
N GLU A 165 -20.40 14.22 8.99
CA GLU A 165 -20.36 14.34 7.52
C GLU A 165 -19.64 13.16 6.86
N ALA A 166 -18.97 12.31 7.64
CA ALA A 166 -18.11 11.24 7.16
C ALA A 166 -18.78 10.31 6.14
N MET A 167 -20.06 9.96 6.37
CA MET A 167 -20.80 9.08 5.47
C MET A 167 -21.07 9.71 4.09
N ASN A 168 -21.00 11.04 3.95
CA ASN A 168 -21.10 11.71 2.64
C ASN A 168 -19.84 11.52 1.77
N TYR A 169 -18.75 11.01 2.36
CA TYR A 169 -17.51 10.71 1.65
C TYR A 169 -17.39 9.22 1.29
N LEU A 170 -18.25 8.38 1.84
CA LEU A 170 -18.32 6.95 1.51
C LEU A 170 -19.06 6.76 0.18
N PHE A 171 -18.43 6.10 -0.78
CA PHE A 171 -19.12 5.64 -1.99
C PHE A 171 -19.98 4.41 -1.66
N GLY A 172 -19.37 3.41 -1.05
CA GLY A 172 -19.99 2.13 -0.74
C GLY A 172 -19.06 1.22 0.05
N VAL A 173 -19.45 -0.06 0.16
CA VAL A 173 -18.71 -1.07 0.91
C VAL A 173 -18.48 -2.32 0.09
N THR A 174 -17.44 -3.07 0.42
CA THR A 174 -17.16 -4.37 -0.18
C THR A 174 -16.78 -5.39 0.89
N VAL A 175 -16.83 -6.68 0.54
CA VAL A 175 -16.28 -7.72 1.39
C VAL A 175 -14.77 -7.72 1.23
N GLY A 176 -14.04 -7.67 2.35
CA GLY A 176 -12.59 -7.78 2.38
C GLY A 176 -12.12 -8.99 3.19
N ASN A 177 -10.98 -9.54 2.81
CA ASN A 177 -10.19 -10.38 3.70
C ASN A 177 -8.80 -9.78 3.85
N ASP A 178 -8.47 -9.38 5.08
CA ASP A 178 -7.16 -8.93 5.49
C ASP A 178 -6.29 -10.15 5.82
N TRP A 179 -5.39 -10.47 4.89
CA TRP A 179 -4.38 -11.48 5.11
C TRP A 179 -3.16 -10.91 5.80
N SER A 180 -2.59 -11.71 6.69
CA SER A 180 -1.41 -11.28 7.43
C SER A 180 -0.50 -12.41 7.86
N GLU A 181 0.80 -12.12 7.96
CA GLU A 181 1.72 -12.94 8.75
C GLU A 181 1.93 -12.29 10.12
N ASN A 182 1.18 -12.77 11.11
CA ASN A 182 1.18 -12.21 12.45
C ASN A 182 2.51 -12.35 13.20
N ASP A 183 3.33 -13.36 12.91
CA ASP A 183 4.68 -13.48 13.48
C ASP A 183 5.62 -12.37 12.96
N TRP A 184 5.26 -11.72 11.84
CA TRP A 184 6.00 -10.59 11.28
C TRP A 184 5.39 -9.23 11.66
N CYS A 185 4.18 -9.20 12.23
CA CYS A 185 3.51 -7.95 12.58
C CYS A 185 3.96 -7.34 13.91
N GLY A 186 4.79 -8.00 14.70
CA GLY A 186 5.23 -7.44 15.97
C GLY A 186 6.65 -7.83 16.21
N GLU A 187 7.49 -6.83 16.48
CA GLU A 187 8.83 -6.90 17.08
C GLU A 187 8.78 -7.56 18.49
N ARG A 188 7.99 -8.64 18.64
CA ARG A 188 7.61 -9.28 19.90
C ARG A 188 8.65 -10.31 20.33
N ARG A 189 9.50 -10.80 19.41
CA ARG A 189 10.63 -11.68 19.75
C ARG A 189 11.98 -10.95 19.76
N GLY A 190 12.02 -9.66 19.39
CA GLY A 190 13.20 -8.79 19.53
C GLY A 190 13.56 -8.01 18.26
N VAL A 191 14.83 -7.60 18.19
CA VAL A 191 15.43 -6.92 17.04
C VAL A 191 15.56 -7.94 15.89
N GLU A 192 15.24 -7.57 14.64
CA GLU A 192 15.41 -8.36 13.40
C GLU A 192 14.19 -9.14 12.82
N GLU A 193 12.97 -8.84 13.23
CA GLU A 193 11.73 -9.32 12.56
C GLU A 193 11.33 -8.40 11.37
N PRO A 194 10.65 -8.91 10.33
CA PRO A 194 10.05 -8.06 9.29
C PRO A 194 9.06 -7.07 9.89
N THR A 195 8.77 -5.95 9.22
CA THR A 195 7.83 -4.93 9.74
C THR A 195 6.38 -5.16 9.34
N HIS A 196 5.50 -4.30 9.87
CA HIS A 196 4.08 -4.23 9.49
C HIS A 196 3.85 -4.23 7.97
N VAL A 197 4.76 -3.61 7.20
CA VAL A 197 4.69 -3.63 5.72
C VAL A 197 4.70 -5.07 5.20
N PHE A 198 5.70 -5.88 5.54
CA PHE A 198 5.76 -7.27 5.05
C PHE A 198 4.67 -8.17 5.64
N CYS A 199 4.21 -7.83 6.83
CA CYS A 199 3.20 -8.63 7.51
C CYS A 199 1.80 -8.43 6.92
N LYS A 200 1.48 -7.28 6.32
CA LYS A 200 0.13 -6.91 5.87
C LYS A 200 0.02 -6.49 4.39
N ALA A 201 1.13 -6.28 3.69
CA ALA A 201 1.14 -5.61 2.38
C ALA A 201 1.79 -6.42 1.24
N GLY A 202 2.00 -7.73 1.41
CA GLY A 202 2.44 -8.58 0.30
C GLY A 202 1.39 -8.61 -0.82
N ASP A 203 1.82 -8.87 -2.05
CA ASP A 203 0.87 -9.08 -3.16
C ASP A 203 -0.15 -10.16 -2.76
N THR A 204 -1.42 -9.99 -3.14
CA THR A 204 -2.58 -10.84 -2.76
C THR A 204 -3.06 -10.76 -1.30
N PHE A 205 -2.49 -9.91 -0.44
CA PHE A 205 -2.88 -9.85 0.98
C PHE A 205 -4.17 -9.06 1.28
N ALA A 206 -4.82 -8.50 0.26
CA ALA A 206 -6.07 -7.76 0.41
C ALA A 206 -7.07 -8.23 -0.65
N THR A 207 -7.77 -9.33 -0.38
CA THR A 207 -8.75 -9.85 -1.34
C THR A 207 -10.09 -9.16 -1.16
N LEU A 208 -10.72 -8.78 -2.26
CA LEU A 208 -12.04 -8.16 -2.28
C LEU A 208 -13.09 -9.09 -2.90
N GLY A 209 -14.34 -8.97 -2.46
CA GLY A 209 -15.50 -9.58 -3.12
C GLY A 209 -15.75 -9.01 -4.51
N ASP A 210 -16.81 -9.44 -5.18
CA ASP A 210 -17.05 -9.10 -6.59
C ASP A 210 -17.62 -7.69 -6.83
N ALA A 211 -18.11 -7.02 -5.77
CA ALA A 211 -18.84 -5.77 -5.91
C ALA A 211 -18.48 -4.71 -4.86
N VAL A 212 -18.67 -3.45 -5.24
CA VAL A 212 -18.88 -2.34 -4.30
C VAL A 212 -20.38 -2.10 -4.17
N VAL A 213 -20.89 -2.09 -2.95
CA VAL A 213 -22.32 -2.05 -2.64
C VAL A 213 -22.69 -0.76 -1.95
N THR A 214 -23.77 -0.13 -2.41
CA THR A 214 -24.30 1.14 -1.87
C THR A 214 -25.74 0.98 -1.42
N GLY A 215 -26.24 1.92 -0.60
CA GLY A 215 -27.61 1.90 -0.10
C GLY A 215 -27.89 0.94 1.05
N LEU A 216 -26.83 0.50 1.76
CA LEU A 216 -26.92 -0.38 2.92
C LEU A 216 -26.93 0.39 4.24
N ASP A 217 -27.69 -0.11 5.21
CA ASP A 217 -27.46 0.20 6.62
C ASP A 217 -26.27 -0.64 7.11
N LEU A 218 -25.22 0.02 7.60
CA LEU A 218 -23.97 -0.62 8.04
C LEU A 218 -23.96 -0.95 9.54
N THR A 219 -25.06 -0.68 10.24
CA THR A 219 -25.10 -0.75 11.71
C THR A 219 -24.98 -2.17 12.26
N ASP A 220 -25.60 -3.16 11.61
CA ASP A 220 -25.69 -4.54 12.14
C ASP A 220 -25.66 -5.60 11.02
N LEU A 221 -24.64 -5.54 10.16
CA LEU A 221 -24.43 -6.52 9.09
C LEU A 221 -23.80 -7.79 9.65
N GLN A 222 -24.38 -8.96 9.35
CA GLN A 222 -23.77 -10.25 9.71
C GLN A 222 -22.47 -10.49 8.92
N ILE A 223 -21.43 -10.93 9.62
CA ILE A 223 -20.11 -11.24 9.05
C ILE A 223 -19.74 -12.68 9.46
N SER A 224 -19.44 -13.52 8.48
CA SER A 224 -19.06 -14.92 8.69
C SER A 224 -17.76 -15.25 7.96
N VAL A 225 -16.90 -16.02 8.60
CA VAL A 225 -15.63 -16.49 8.02
C VAL A 225 -15.54 -18.00 8.15
N ARG A 226 -15.25 -18.69 7.04
CA ARG A 226 -15.12 -20.16 6.98
C ARG A 226 -13.75 -20.55 6.45
N LEU A 227 -13.14 -21.56 7.07
CA LEU A 227 -11.97 -22.26 6.53
C LEU A 227 -12.40 -23.64 6.05
N ASN A 228 -12.23 -23.93 4.76
CA ASN A 228 -12.64 -25.19 4.13
C ASN A 228 -14.09 -25.57 4.46
N GLY A 229 -15.00 -24.59 4.42
CA GLY A 229 -16.41 -24.75 4.75
C GLY A 229 -16.73 -24.83 6.26
N VAL A 230 -15.73 -24.83 7.15
CA VAL A 230 -15.94 -24.84 8.60
C VAL A 230 -15.93 -23.41 9.15
N LEU A 231 -16.98 -23.03 9.88
CA LEU A 231 -17.08 -21.72 10.52
C LEU A 231 -15.89 -21.48 11.48
N ALA A 232 -15.12 -20.43 11.20
CA ALA A 232 -13.94 -20.03 11.95
C ALA A 232 -14.17 -18.74 12.75
N ALA A 233 -14.96 -17.79 12.23
CA ALA A 233 -15.39 -16.60 12.96
C ALA A 233 -16.80 -16.19 12.53
N GLN A 234 -17.53 -15.54 13.44
CA GLN A 234 -18.84 -14.95 13.19
C GLN A 234 -19.07 -13.79 14.15
N GLY A 235 -19.76 -12.75 13.70
CA GLY A 235 -20.19 -11.60 14.48
C GLY A 235 -20.95 -10.62 13.60
N THR A 236 -21.16 -9.39 14.05
CA THR A 236 -21.80 -8.34 13.25
C THR A 236 -21.00 -7.04 13.26
N SER A 237 -21.28 -6.13 12.32
CA SER A 237 -20.67 -4.79 12.35
C SER A 237 -21.05 -3.98 13.60
N ALA A 238 -22.10 -4.34 14.33
CA ALA A 238 -22.44 -3.74 15.62
C ALA A 238 -21.42 -4.07 16.73
N ASP A 239 -20.62 -5.13 16.54
CA ASP A 239 -19.54 -5.50 17.46
C ASP A 239 -18.32 -4.57 17.31
N PHE A 240 -18.27 -3.72 16.28
CA PHE A 240 -17.14 -2.81 16.09
C PHE A 240 -17.09 -1.71 17.13
N ARG A 241 -15.86 -1.35 17.55
CA ARG A 241 -15.64 -0.26 18.52
C ARG A 241 -15.84 1.10 17.86
N ASP A 242 -15.20 1.30 16.72
CA ASP A 242 -15.28 2.50 15.90
C ASP A 242 -16.19 2.24 14.70
N SER A 243 -17.21 3.09 14.52
CA SER A 243 -18.12 3.04 13.38
C SER A 243 -17.40 3.44 12.08
N PRO A 244 -17.95 3.11 10.89
CA PRO A 244 -17.43 3.62 9.61
C PRO A 244 -17.25 5.15 9.59
N ALA A 245 -18.22 5.90 10.12
CA ALA A 245 -18.16 7.35 10.20
C ALA A 245 -16.99 7.82 11.08
N SER A 246 -16.82 7.18 12.25
CA SER A 246 -15.74 7.50 13.18
C SER A 246 -14.36 7.18 12.59
N LEU A 247 -14.21 6.05 11.89
CA LEU A 247 -12.96 5.69 11.22
C LEU A 247 -12.58 6.69 10.12
N ILE A 248 -13.52 7.05 9.24
CA ILE A 248 -13.32 8.03 8.16
C ILE A 248 -12.92 9.38 8.75
N SER A 249 -13.66 9.85 9.77
CA SER A 249 -13.31 11.05 10.52
C SER A 249 -11.87 10.92 11.02
N LYS A 250 -11.59 9.93 11.88
CA LYS A 250 -10.31 9.70 12.60
C LYS A 250 -9.06 9.58 11.73
N ILE A 251 -9.14 9.02 10.53
CA ILE A 251 -7.99 8.98 9.63
C ILE A 251 -7.83 10.28 8.82
N SER A 252 -8.93 10.94 8.47
CA SER A 252 -8.94 12.11 7.57
C SER A 252 -8.26 13.36 8.14
N HIS A 253 -8.02 13.41 9.44
CA HIS A 253 -7.21 14.46 10.04
C HIS A 253 -5.75 14.34 9.65
N TYR A 254 -5.19 13.13 9.73
CA TYR A 254 -3.78 12.89 9.42
C TYR A 254 -3.54 12.71 7.93
N VAL A 255 -4.45 12.01 7.23
CA VAL A 255 -4.29 11.60 5.83
C VAL A 255 -5.46 12.10 5.02
N THR A 256 -5.21 12.92 3.98
CA THR A 256 -6.26 13.31 3.03
C THR A 256 -6.82 12.05 2.36
N LEU A 257 -8.11 11.82 2.53
CA LEU A 257 -8.80 10.72 1.87
C LEU A 257 -9.04 11.09 0.40
N LYS A 258 -8.74 10.17 -0.50
CA LYS A 258 -8.90 10.32 -1.95
C LYS A 258 -9.98 9.37 -2.47
N ARG A 259 -10.55 9.68 -3.65
CA ARG A 259 -11.47 8.75 -4.33
C ARG A 259 -10.78 7.42 -4.56
N GLY A 260 -11.48 6.33 -4.24
CA GLY A 260 -11.00 4.96 -4.32
C GLY A 260 -10.12 4.50 -3.17
N ASP A 261 -9.84 5.33 -2.15
CA ASP A 261 -9.20 4.86 -0.93
C ASP A 261 -10.05 3.76 -0.28
N ILE A 262 -9.37 2.75 0.29
CA ILE A 262 -10.00 1.60 0.92
C ILE A 262 -9.64 1.58 2.40
N ILE A 263 -10.64 1.49 3.27
CA ILE A 263 -10.45 1.30 4.72
C ILE A 263 -11.03 -0.06 5.14
N PHE A 264 -10.16 -0.98 5.52
CA PHE A 264 -10.48 -2.24 6.18
C PHE A 264 -10.85 -1.95 7.65
N THR A 265 -12.10 -2.20 8.03
CA THR A 265 -12.65 -1.72 9.31
C THR A 265 -12.19 -2.49 10.54
N GLY A 266 -11.48 -3.62 10.39
CA GLY A 266 -11.16 -4.56 11.45
C GLY A 266 -12.08 -5.80 11.44
N THR A 267 -11.60 -6.87 12.07
CA THR A 267 -12.32 -8.14 12.20
C THR A 267 -13.29 -8.18 13.37
N VAL A 268 -14.46 -8.82 13.19
CA VAL A 268 -15.47 -9.04 14.24
C VAL A 268 -14.98 -9.95 15.35
N ALA A 269 -14.17 -10.96 15.02
CA ALA A 269 -13.58 -11.87 15.97
C ALA A 269 -12.32 -12.52 15.39
N PRO A 270 -11.28 -12.78 16.21
CA PRO A 270 -10.16 -13.61 15.77
C PRO A 270 -10.68 -15.01 15.35
N PRO A 271 -10.27 -15.55 14.19
CA PRO A 271 -10.66 -16.89 13.79
C PRO A 271 -10.30 -17.93 14.86
N GLN A 272 -11.27 -18.72 15.28
CA GLN A 272 -11.11 -19.82 16.23
C GLN A 272 -11.42 -21.15 15.56
N MET A 273 -10.39 -21.96 15.35
CA MET A 273 -10.60 -23.36 14.98
C MET A 273 -10.41 -24.26 16.20
N ARG A 274 -11.53 -24.65 16.82
CA ARG A 274 -11.52 -25.53 18.00
C ARG A 274 -10.84 -26.87 17.66
N GLY A 275 -9.85 -27.27 18.46
CA GLY A 275 -9.20 -28.58 18.39
C GLY A 275 -8.06 -28.71 17.37
N THR A 276 -7.71 -27.65 16.63
CA THR A 276 -6.63 -27.69 15.64
C THR A 276 -5.52 -26.70 15.97
N ARG A 277 -4.27 -27.19 16.13
CA ARG A 277 -3.05 -26.38 16.01
C ARG A 277 -2.69 -26.11 14.54
N ARG A 278 -3.68 -26.01 13.65
CA ARG A 278 -3.43 -26.03 12.21
C ARG A 278 -2.99 -24.62 11.79
N GLN A 279 -1.68 -24.46 11.54
CA GLN A 279 -1.19 -23.42 10.64
C GLN A 279 -1.98 -23.53 9.34
N LEU A 280 -2.33 -22.42 8.69
CA LEU A 280 -2.89 -22.48 7.34
C LEU A 280 -1.96 -23.31 6.43
N TRP A 281 -2.53 -24.25 5.70
CA TRP A 281 -1.79 -25.08 4.75
C TRP A 281 -2.11 -24.69 3.32
N GLN A 282 -1.22 -25.09 2.42
CA GLN A 282 -1.48 -25.04 0.98
C GLN A 282 -2.82 -25.72 0.67
N GLU A 283 -3.51 -25.18 -0.32
CA GLU A 283 -4.84 -25.60 -0.78
C GLU A 283 -6.00 -25.27 0.16
N ASP A 284 -5.76 -24.77 1.38
CA ASP A 284 -6.86 -24.32 2.24
C ASP A 284 -7.60 -23.16 1.55
N VAL A 285 -8.93 -23.18 1.64
CA VAL A 285 -9.83 -22.15 1.11
C VAL A 285 -10.43 -21.37 2.26
N VAL A 286 -10.28 -20.04 2.23
CA VAL A 286 -10.96 -19.15 3.18
C VAL A 286 -12.07 -18.42 2.45
N GLU A 287 -13.25 -18.45 3.04
CA GLU A 287 -14.43 -17.71 2.58
C GLU A 287 -14.82 -16.68 3.64
N VAL A 288 -15.05 -15.45 3.22
CA VAL A 288 -15.66 -14.39 4.02
C VAL A 288 -16.98 -14.01 3.36
N GLU A 289 -18.04 -13.92 4.14
CA GLU A 289 -19.38 -13.55 3.70
C GLU A 289 -19.89 -12.41 4.58
N ILE A 290 -20.41 -11.36 3.94
CA ILE A 290 -21.06 -10.24 4.63
C ILE A 290 -22.47 -10.09 4.07
N GLU A 291 -23.44 -10.08 4.98
CA GLU A 291 -24.86 -9.96 4.66
C GLU A 291 -25.14 -8.77 3.72
N ASN A 292 -25.92 -9.03 2.67
CA ASN A 292 -26.30 -8.09 1.63
C ASN A 292 -25.16 -7.45 0.80
N VAL A 293 -23.89 -7.64 1.18
CA VAL A 293 -22.71 -7.18 0.43
C VAL A 293 -22.24 -8.24 -0.56
N GLY A 294 -21.99 -9.48 -0.11
CA GLY A 294 -21.51 -10.58 -0.96
C GLY A 294 -20.55 -11.51 -0.23
N ALA A 295 -19.66 -12.15 -0.98
CA ALA A 295 -18.62 -13.02 -0.43
C ALA A 295 -17.30 -12.87 -1.20
N VAL A 296 -16.21 -13.26 -0.54
CA VAL A 296 -14.90 -13.46 -1.16
C VAL A 296 -14.34 -14.80 -0.71
N SER A 297 -13.87 -15.61 -1.65
CA SER A 297 -13.36 -16.95 -1.42
C SER A 297 -12.05 -17.14 -2.18
N ASN A 298 -10.96 -17.44 -1.46
CA ASN A 298 -9.65 -17.57 -2.05
C ASN A 298 -8.94 -18.82 -1.54
N GLN A 299 -8.20 -19.46 -2.45
CA GLN A 299 -7.37 -20.61 -2.14
C GLN A 299 -5.94 -20.16 -1.82
N LEU A 300 -5.36 -20.72 -0.76
CA LEU A 300 -3.96 -20.51 -0.42
C LEU A 300 -3.04 -21.32 -1.32
N VAL A 301 -2.05 -20.64 -1.91
CA VAL A 301 -0.98 -21.27 -2.70
C VAL A 301 0.38 -20.91 -2.13
N ARG A 302 1.38 -21.73 -2.44
CA ARG A 302 2.76 -21.36 -2.16
C ARG A 302 3.22 -20.32 -3.19
N VAL A 303 3.91 -19.27 -2.74
CA VAL A 303 4.59 -18.34 -3.66
C VAL A 303 5.41 -19.12 -4.69
N THR A 304 5.10 -18.93 -5.96
CA THR A 304 6.00 -19.32 -7.05
C THR A 304 6.91 -18.13 -7.35
N ARG A 305 8.23 -18.33 -7.32
CA ARG A 305 9.17 -17.27 -7.70
C ARG A 305 9.10 -17.08 -9.21
N GLN A 306 8.16 -16.25 -9.65
CA GLN A 306 8.11 -15.79 -11.03
C GLN A 306 8.61 -14.37 -11.08
N ASN A 307 9.75 -14.16 -11.76
CA ASN A 307 10.25 -12.82 -11.99
C ASN A 307 9.24 -12.08 -12.86
N VAL A 308 8.79 -10.93 -12.39
CA VAL A 308 7.99 -9.99 -13.16
C VAL A 308 8.91 -8.83 -13.48
N SER A 309 9.01 -8.47 -14.76
CA SER A 309 9.84 -7.36 -15.21
C SER A 309 9.09 -6.57 -16.28
N GLY A 310 8.98 -5.26 -16.08
CA GLY A 310 8.47 -4.33 -17.08
C GLY A 310 9.48 -4.02 -18.18
N PRO A 311 9.15 -3.11 -19.10
CA PRO A 311 10.09 -2.61 -20.11
C PRO A 311 11.30 -1.94 -19.46
N GLU A 312 12.43 -1.91 -20.18
CA GLU A 312 13.63 -1.19 -19.75
C GLU A 312 13.40 0.32 -19.70
N ILE A 313 14.16 1.00 -18.84
CA ILE A 313 14.10 2.45 -18.71
C ILE A 313 14.87 3.07 -19.88
N SER A 314 14.16 3.73 -20.79
CA SER A 314 14.74 4.36 -21.99
C SER A 314 15.32 5.76 -21.74
N ALA A 315 15.00 6.38 -20.61
CA ALA A 315 15.45 7.71 -20.25
C ALA A 315 16.98 7.77 -20.10
N ALA A 316 17.59 8.84 -20.63
CA ALA A 316 19.03 9.08 -20.55
C ALA A 316 19.45 9.56 -19.15
N ASP A 317 20.75 9.51 -18.86
CA ASP A 317 21.30 10.11 -17.64
C ASP A 317 21.08 11.64 -17.63
N GLY A 318 20.81 12.19 -16.46
CA GLY A 318 20.48 13.61 -16.31
C GLY A 318 19.66 13.93 -15.07
N THR A 319 19.33 15.20 -14.91
CA THR A 319 18.52 15.71 -13.79
C THR A 319 17.12 16.00 -14.30
N TYR A 320 16.14 15.26 -13.82
CA TYR A 320 14.75 15.37 -14.23
C TYR A 320 13.95 16.20 -13.21
N VAL A 321 13.13 17.10 -13.72
CA VAL A 321 12.28 17.99 -12.93
C VAL A 321 10.85 17.97 -13.49
N ARG A 322 9.89 18.38 -12.66
CA ARG A 322 8.52 18.72 -13.08
C ARG A 322 8.31 20.19 -12.73
N PHE A 323 7.70 20.94 -13.64
CA PHE A 323 7.58 22.38 -13.48
C PHE A 323 6.23 22.89 -13.96
N GLN A 324 5.81 24.03 -13.40
CA GLN A 324 4.67 24.81 -13.83
C GLN A 324 5.12 26.04 -14.64
N TYR A 325 4.38 26.33 -15.69
CA TYR A 325 4.55 27.48 -16.58
C TYR A 325 3.18 27.97 -17.08
N GLU A 326 3.13 29.04 -17.88
CA GLU A 326 1.86 29.62 -18.36
C GLU A 326 0.96 28.60 -19.10
N GLY A 327 1.56 27.62 -19.79
CA GLY A 327 0.84 26.58 -20.53
C GLY A 327 0.38 25.38 -19.70
N GLY A 328 0.71 25.33 -18.40
CA GLY A 328 0.32 24.25 -17.50
C GLY A 328 1.49 23.61 -16.77
N THR A 329 1.55 22.27 -16.78
CA THR A 329 2.60 21.51 -16.12
C THR A 329 3.29 20.59 -17.11
N ALA A 330 4.62 20.55 -17.09
CA ALA A 330 5.42 19.64 -17.88
C ALA A 330 6.54 19.00 -17.04
N PHE A 331 7.16 17.98 -17.64
CA PHE A 331 8.44 17.45 -17.17
C PHE A 331 9.57 17.99 -18.03
N GLY A 332 10.79 17.95 -17.52
CA GLY A 332 11.96 18.35 -18.30
C GLY A 332 13.27 17.86 -17.73
N VAL A 333 14.33 18.05 -18.50
CA VAL A 333 15.71 17.78 -18.09
C VAL A 333 16.40 19.11 -17.79
N LEU A 334 16.87 19.25 -16.56
CA LEU A 334 17.57 20.42 -16.05
C LEU A 334 19.07 20.35 -16.40
N ASN A 335 19.58 21.42 -17.00
CA ASN A 335 21.01 21.62 -17.28
C ASN A 335 21.42 23.07 -16.94
N GLY A 336 22.11 23.24 -15.82
CA GLY A 336 22.45 24.56 -15.30
C GLY A 336 21.19 25.33 -14.90
N ASN A 337 20.86 26.39 -15.64
CA ASN A 337 19.69 27.24 -15.40
C ASN A 337 18.59 27.06 -16.47
N GLU A 338 18.70 26.04 -17.32
CA GLU A 338 17.74 25.77 -18.40
C GLU A 338 17.09 24.40 -18.22
N VAL A 339 15.79 24.30 -18.49
CA VAL A 339 15.01 23.07 -18.52
C VAL A 339 14.56 22.79 -19.95
N SER A 340 14.97 21.65 -20.51
CA SER A 340 14.46 21.15 -21.79
C SER A 340 13.18 20.34 -21.56
N GLU A 341 12.07 20.74 -22.17
CA GLU A 341 10.76 20.13 -21.95
C GLU A 341 10.63 18.74 -22.57
N LEU A 342 9.92 17.86 -21.86
CA LEU A 342 9.52 16.52 -22.27
C LEU A 342 8.02 16.47 -22.57
N ASP A 343 7.63 15.69 -23.58
CA ASP A 343 6.23 15.49 -23.99
C ASP A 343 5.42 14.55 -23.07
N GLY A 344 6.01 14.10 -21.95
CA GLY A 344 5.36 13.21 -21.00
C GLY A 344 6.18 12.93 -19.74
N ASP A 345 5.63 12.08 -18.88
CA ASP A 345 6.30 11.59 -17.67
C ASP A 345 7.48 10.67 -18.05
N PRO A 346 8.72 11.03 -17.70
CA PRO A 346 9.89 10.20 -17.99
C PRO A 346 9.93 8.91 -17.14
N ILE A 347 9.14 8.83 -16.05
CA ILE A 347 9.14 7.70 -15.13
C ILE A 347 8.15 6.63 -15.60
N GLY A 348 8.67 5.51 -16.09
CA GLY A 348 7.87 4.40 -16.60
C GLY A 348 7.24 4.63 -17.98
N GLY A 349 7.67 5.69 -18.68
CA GLY A 349 7.21 6.05 -20.02
C GLY A 349 8.37 6.36 -20.98
N ASN A 350 8.03 6.61 -22.25
CA ASN A 350 8.97 6.93 -23.32
C ASN A 350 8.93 8.43 -23.66
N ALA A 351 9.12 9.28 -22.67
CA ALA A 351 9.09 10.73 -22.87
C ALA A 351 10.24 11.18 -23.80
N SER A 352 9.93 12.08 -24.71
CA SER A 352 10.85 12.64 -25.69
C SER A 352 10.94 14.15 -25.56
N MET A 353 12.08 14.72 -25.98
CA MET A 353 12.25 16.17 -25.99
C MET A 353 11.28 16.83 -26.95
N THR A 354 10.58 17.88 -26.51
CA THR A 354 9.71 18.68 -27.40
C THR A 354 10.51 19.66 -28.25
N GLY A 355 11.73 19.99 -27.81
CA GLY A 355 12.57 21.05 -28.37
C GLY A 355 12.31 22.44 -27.74
N GLN A 356 11.33 22.56 -26.86
CA GLN A 356 11.14 23.78 -26.05
C GLN A 356 12.10 23.80 -24.87
N THR A 357 12.56 25.00 -24.51
CA THR A 357 13.41 25.23 -23.34
C THR A 357 12.86 26.38 -22.51
N PHE A 358 13.13 26.31 -21.21
CA PHE A 358 12.70 27.30 -20.23
C PHE A 358 13.89 27.69 -19.36
N ASP A 359 14.05 28.98 -19.07
CA ASP A 359 14.94 29.38 -17.98
C ASP A 359 14.27 29.07 -16.64
N VAL A 360 15.02 28.53 -15.68
CA VAL A 360 14.49 28.16 -14.35
C VAL A 360 13.85 29.34 -13.64
N SER A 361 14.28 30.58 -13.91
CA SER A 361 13.70 31.79 -13.33
C SER A 361 12.30 32.15 -13.87
N ASP A 362 11.89 31.56 -15.00
CA ASP A 362 10.59 31.78 -15.63
C ASP A 362 9.55 30.69 -15.30
N ILE A 363 9.92 29.69 -14.49
CA ILE A 363 9.09 28.53 -14.15
C ILE A 363 9.11 28.24 -12.66
N GLU A 364 8.13 27.46 -12.18
CA GLU A 364 8.08 27.00 -10.79
C GLU A 364 8.35 25.49 -10.74
N LEU A 365 9.43 25.07 -10.07
CA LEU A 365 9.73 23.65 -9.88
C LEU A 365 8.83 23.04 -8.80
N GLY A 366 8.15 21.95 -9.15
CA GLY A 366 7.24 21.22 -8.27
C GLY A 366 7.83 19.90 -7.76
N LEU A 367 6.95 19.06 -7.19
CA LEU A 367 7.28 17.65 -6.94
C LEU A 367 7.80 17.02 -8.23
N PRO A 368 8.94 16.31 -8.23
CA PRO A 368 9.55 15.77 -9.45
C PRO A 368 8.80 14.56 -10.03
N LEU A 369 7.61 14.27 -9.49
CA LEU A 369 6.73 13.19 -9.84
C LEU A 369 5.33 13.77 -10.02
N ASP A 370 4.49 13.12 -10.82
CA ASP A 370 3.09 13.51 -10.91
C ASP A 370 2.35 13.19 -9.59
N PRO A 371 1.84 14.17 -8.82
CA PRO A 371 1.05 13.92 -7.62
C PRO A 371 -0.34 13.36 -7.93
N ALA A 372 -0.83 13.50 -9.17
CA ALA A 372 -2.13 13.00 -9.59
C ALA A 372 -2.11 11.50 -9.92
N LYS A 373 -0.94 10.90 -10.14
CA LYS A 373 -0.79 9.46 -10.44
C LYS A 373 -1.03 8.64 -9.17
N PRO A 374 -2.18 7.95 -9.05
CA PRO A 374 -2.52 7.18 -7.86
C PRO A 374 -1.72 5.87 -7.80
N GLY A 375 -1.91 5.07 -6.75
CA GLY A 375 -1.30 3.74 -6.62
C GLY A 375 0.20 3.71 -6.34
N ARG A 376 0.84 4.88 -6.16
CA ARG A 376 2.25 4.98 -5.79
C ARG A 376 2.50 4.54 -4.35
N LYS A 377 3.41 3.59 -4.16
CA LYS A 377 3.93 3.24 -2.83
C LYS A 377 5.04 4.21 -2.44
N VAL A 378 4.94 4.78 -1.25
CA VAL A 378 6.01 5.53 -0.60
C VAL A 378 6.39 4.79 0.68
N LEU A 379 7.61 4.28 0.70
CA LEU A 379 8.14 3.38 1.72
C LEU A 379 9.40 3.97 2.34
N ALA A 380 9.61 3.76 3.64
CA ALA A 380 10.81 4.23 4.33
C ALA A 380 11.47 3.14 5.17
N ALA A 381 12.79 2.97 4.99
CA ALA A 381 13.59 1.99 5.69
C ALA A 381 14.01 2.54 7.07
N ALA A 382 13.74 1.80 8.14
CA ALA A 382 13.99 2.26 9.51
C ALA A 382 15.31 1.76 10.10
N ALA A 383 16.10 2.70 10.66
CA ALA A 383 17.39 2.47 11.30
C ALA A 383 18.37 1.66 10.42
N ASN A 384 18.59 2.16 9.21
CA ASN A 384 19.39 1.48 8.19
C ASN A 384 20.84 1.99 8.09
N TYR A 385 21.31 2.82 9.02
CA TYR A 385 22.67 3.35 9.03
C TYR A 385 23.47 2.82 10.22
N GLN A 386 24.75 2.51 10.01
CA GLN A 386 25.66 2.14 11.08
C GLN A 386 25.98 3.39 11.92
N PRO A 387 25.68 3.40 13.24
CA PRO A 387 26.04 4.53 14.08
C PRO A 387 27.55 4.62 14.27
N THR A 388 28.09 5.85 14.23
CA THR A 388 29.53 6.17 14.29
C THR A 388 30.24 5.56 15.50
N ASN A 389 29.54 5.39 16.62
CA ASN A 389 30.09 4.93 17.90
C ASN A 389 29.37 3.69 18.47
N ALA A 390 28.75 2.87 17.61
CA ALA A 390 28.09 1.63 18.01
C ALA A 390 28.80 0.40 17.42
N PRO A 391 28.70 -0.78 18.06
CA PRO A 391 29.11 -2.03 17.45
C PRO A 391 28.44 -2.24 16.09
N PRO A 392 29.11 -2.93 15.14
CA PRO A 392 28.50 -3.29 13.87
C PRO A 392 27.16 -3.98 14.08
N ARG A 393 26.11 -3.42 13.48
CA ARG A 393 24.76 -3.97 13.55
C ARG A 393 24.47 -4.76 12.28
N GLN A 394 23.94 -5.96 12.44
CA GLN A 394 23.39 -6.72 11.31
C GLN A 394 21.88 -6.60 11.32
N VAL A 395 21.33 -6.14 10.18
CA VAL A 395 19.89 -6.09 9.97
C VAL A 395 19.51 -7.05 8.84
N PRO A 396 19.43 -8.37 9.08
CA PRO A 396 19.14 -9.34 8.03
C PRO A 396 17.79 -9.09 7.34
N HIS A 397 16.82 -8.56 8.07
CA HIS A 397 15.48 -8.23 7.60
C HIS A 397 15.28 -6.70 7.65
N PRO A 398 15.48 -5.99 6.52
CA PRO A 398 15.19 -4.57 6.45
C PRO A 398 13.78 -4.25 6.96
N ARG A 399 13.66 -3.12 7.65
CA ARG A 399 12.41 -2.69 8.28
C ARG A 399 11.82 -1.55 7.49
N PHE A 400 10.58 -1.66 7.06
CA PHE A 400 9.88 -0.59 6.32
C PHE A 400 8.63 -0.07 7.02
N LEU A 401 8.32 1.20 6.79
CA LEU A 401 7.05 1.84 7.12
C LEU A 401 6.45 2.48 5.86
N PHE A 402 5.13 2.64 5.83
CA PHE A 402 4.45 3.40 4.78
C PHE A 402 4.47 4.89 5.12
N LYS A 403 4.75 5.73 4.12
CA LYS A 403 4.50 7.18 4.15
C LYS A 403 3.32 7.59 3.28
N ARG A 404 2.96 6.82 2.25
CA ARG A 404 1.90 7.14 1.26
C ARG A 404 2.18 8.33 0.35
N SER A 405 1.44 8.39 -0.75
CA SER A 405 1.56 9.42 -1.78
C SER A 405 1.02 10.78 -1.31
N THR A 406 -0.01 10.81 -0.46
CA THR A 406 -0.59 12.07 0.05
C THR A 406 0.33 12.80 1.03
N SER A 407 1.31 12.11 1.62
CA SER A 407 2.33 12.76 2.45
C SER A 407 3.43 13.46 1.67
N LEU A 408 3.51 13.28 0.34
CA LEU A 408 4.54 13.92 -0.48
C LEU A 408 4.46 15.44 -0.36
N SER A 409 5.60 16.04 -0.05
CA SER A 409 5.77 17.49 0.07
C SER A 409 7.01 17.92 -0.70
N ASN A 410 6.86 18.99 -1.47
CA ASN A 410 7.92 19.53 -2.32
C ASN A 410 8.98 20.29 -1.51
N ASP A 411 10.12 20.56 -2.14
CA ASP A 411 11.03 21.61 -1.71
C ASP A 411 10.33 22.98 -1.60
N GLY A 412 10.64 23.74 -0.57
CA GLY A 412 10.05 25.04 -0.27
C GLY A 412 8.66 24.99 0.37
N ASN A 413 8.01 23.82 0.41
CA ASN A 413 6.71 23.65 1.04
C ASN A 413 6.82 23.58 2.57
N VAL A 414 5.66 23.69 3.21
CA VAL A 414 5.52 23.52 4.65
C VAL A 414 5.39 22.05 5.05
N VAL A 415 5.70 21.77 6.31
CA VAL A 415 5.34 20.53 6.99
C VAL A 415 4.38 20.84 8.13
N GLU A 416 3.23 20.19 8.15
CA GLU A 416 2.21 20.42 9.17
C GLU A 416 2.50 19.59 10.43
N ARG A 417 2.55 20.29 11.57
CA ARG A 417 2.81 19.71 12.90
C ARG A 417 1.50 19.63 13.71
N PRO A 418 0.94 18.44 13.97
CA PRO A 418 -0.17 18.25 14.89
C PRO A 418 0.17 18.79 16.30
N PRO A 419 -0.80 19.35 17.03
CA PRO A 419 -0.54 19.89 18.37
C PRO A 419 -0.10 18.83 19.39
N GLU A 420 -0.54 17.58 19.22
CA GLU A 420 -0.30 16.46 20.15
C GLU A 420 1.07 15.77 20.00
N VAL A 421 1.90 16.17 19.04
CA VAL A 421 3.23 15.56 18.80
C VAL A 421 4.22 15.93 19.91
N GLU A 422 5.00 14.95 20.36
CA GLU A 422 5.89 15.08 21.52
C GLU A 422 7.38 15.04 21.14
N MET A 423 7.72 14.40 20.01
CA MET A 423 9.07 14.21 19.49
C MET A 423 9.05 14.25 17.96
N PHE A 424 8.68 15.42 17.41
CA PHE A 424 8.60 15.65 15.98
C PHE A 424 9.98 15.97 15.42
N ILE A 425 10.49 15.09 14.56
CA ILE A 425 11.88 15.14 14.08
C ILE A 425 11.97 15.05 12.56
N PRO A 426 13.04 15.60 11.95
CA PRO A 426 13.37 15.37 10.56
C PRO A 426 14.28 14.14 10.43
N GLU A 427 14.24 13.51 9.27
CA GLU A 427 15.09 12.37 8.93
C GLU A 427 15.54 12.55 7.48
N GLY A 428 16.70 13.17 7.25
CA GLY A 428 17.23 13.38 5.90
C GLY A 428 17.77 12.09 5.28
N GLU A 429 17.32 11.78 4.05
CA GLU A 429 17.56 10.49 3.41
C GLU A 429 17.90 10.61 1.91
N LEU A 430 18.60 9.59 1.40
CA LEU A 430 18.61 9.26 -0.01
C LEU A 430 17.29 8.55 -0.37
N VAL A 431 16.62 8.99 -1.42
CA VAL A 431 15.37 8.41 -1.91
C VAL A 431 15.61 7.75 -3.26
N LEU A 432 15.24 6.49 -3.40
CA LEU A 432 15.25 5.78 -4.68
C LEU A 432 13.90 5.98 -5.38
N VAL A 433 13.93 6.23 -6.68
CA VAL A 433 12.74 6.30 -7.54
C VAL A 433 12.73 5.07 -8.44
N VAL A 434 11.74 4.19 -8.27
CA VAL A 434 11.57 3.01 -9.14
C VAL A 434 11.15 3.49 -10.53
N GLY A 435 11.82 3.02 -11.57
CA GLY A 435 11.51 3.35 -12.97
C GLY A 435 10.94 2.18 -13.79
N ARG A 436 11.06 0.97 -13.26
CA ARG A 436 10.67 -0.27 -13.95
C ARG A 436 9.85 -1.14 -13.04
N ARG A 437 8.75 -1.68 -13.56
CA ARG A 437 7.96 -2.69 -12.84
C ARG A 437 8.83 -3.90 -12.52
N GLY A 438 8.80 -4.38 -11.28
CA GLY A 438 9.63 -5.52 -10.88
C GLY A 438 9.12 -6.31 -9.68
N ARG A 439 9.24 -7.64 -9.74
CA ARG A 439 9.03 -8.56 -8.61
C ARG A 439 10.10 -9.65 -8.61
N HIS A 440 10.55 -10.04 -7.42
CA HIS A 440 11.66 -10.96 -7.19
C HIS A 440 12.97 -10.52 -7.85
N ILE A 441 13.26 -9.22 -7.79
CA ILE A 441 14.42 -8.60 -8.42
C ILE A 441 15.72 -9.10 -7.76
N PRO A 442 16.65 -9.70 -8.51
CA PRO A 442 17.98 -10.04 -8.01
C PRO A 442 18.79 -8.79 -7.60
N VAL A 443 19.58 -8.89 -6.53
CA VAL A 443 20.38 -7.76 -6.01
C VAL A 443 21.27 -7.13 -7.09
N ASN A 444 21.85 -7.94 -7.97
CA ASN A 444 22.75 -7.50 -9.04
C ASN A 444 22.04 -6.84 -10.23
N GLU A 445 20.71 -6.86 -10.28
CA GLU A 445 19.91 -6.26 -11.36
C GLU A 445 19.19 -5.00 -10.89
N VAL A 446 19.24 -4.64 -9.60
CA VAL A 446 18.41 -3.55 -9.04
C VAL A 446 18.61 -2.23 -9.76
N ASN A 447 19.83 -1.89 -10.17
CA ASN A 447 20.08 -0.61 -10.84
C ASN A 447 19.30 -0.48 -12.16
N ASP A 448 18.95 -1.59 -12.81
CA ASP A 448 18.11 -1.60 -14.03
C ASP A 448 16.64 -1.25 -13.75
N TYR A 449 16.26 -1.22 -12.47
CA TYR A 449 14.90 -0.89 -12.01
C TYR A 449 14.77 0.49 -11.39
N ILE A 450 15.89 1.17 -11.13
CA ILE A 450 15.89 2.52 -10.55
C ILE A 450 15.92 3.55 -11.68
N PHE A 451 14.92 4.43 -11.71
CA PHE A 451 14.91 5.58 -12.60
C PHE A 451 16.00 6.57 -12.22
N GLY A 452 16.09 6.90 -10.93
CA GLY A 452 17.09 7.81 -10.39
C GLY A 452 16.95 7.92 -8.89
N VAL A 453 17.66 8.89 -8.32
CA VAL A 453 17.66 9.17 -6.89
C VAL A 453 17.42 10.64 -6.59
N ALA A 454 16.89 10.93 -5.41
CA ALA A 454 16.62 12.29 -4.93
C ALA A 454 17.03 12.44 -3.46
N ALA A 455 17.17 13.68 -3.01
CA ALA A 455 17.20 14.00 -1.58
C ALA A 455 15.76 14.01 -1.03
N GLY A 456 15.58 13.55 0.21
CA GLY A 456 14.26 13.57 0.86
C GLY A 456 14.33 13.69 2.38
N ASN A 457 13.18 14.00 2.99
CA ASN A 457 13.02 14.14 4.42
C ASN A 457 11.84 13.28 4.93
N ASP A 458 12.15 12.26 5.72
CA ASP A 458 11.18 11.35 6.36
C ASP A 458 10.75 11.89 7.74
N TRP A 459 9.87 12.89 7.75
CA TRP A 459 9.34 13.43 9.01
C TRP A 459 8.65 12.37 9.85
N SER A 460 8.88 12.45 11.15
CA SER A 460 8.48 11.44 12.10
C SER A 460 8.03 12.02 13.43
N GLU A 461 6.96 11.47 13.99
CA GLU A 461 6.66 11.61 15.41
C GLU A 461 7.16 10.37 16.15
N LEU A 462 8.31 10.51 16.82
CA LEU A 462 9.00 9.37 17.38
C LEU A 462 8.28 8.78 18.60
N SER A 463 7.60 9.59 19.42
CA SER A 463 6.91 9.10 20.61
C SER A 463 5.79 8.12 20.24
N TRP A 464 5.11 8.34 19.11
CA TRP A 464 4.07 7.42 18.61
C TRP A 464 4.61 6.07 18.13
N ILE A 465 5.90 6.03 17.77
CA ILE A 465 6.60 4.83 17.33
C ILE A 465 7.20 4.09 18.53
N THR A 466 7.72 4.83 19.52
CA THR A 466 8.54 4.33 20.63
C THR A 466 7.86 4.37 22.01
N ALA A 467 6.59 4.78 22.12
CA ALA A 467 5.88 4.91 23.40
C ALA A 467 5.75 3.57 24.15
N GLY A 468 6.74 3.29 25.01
CA GLY A 468 6.71 2.32 26.09
C GLY A 468 6.30 0.87 25.76
N PRO A 469 6.19 0.01 26.77
CA PRO A 469 5.52 -1.28 26.64
C PRO A 469 3.99 -1.06 26.54
N GLY A 470 3.41 -1.26 25.36
CA GLY A 470 1.97 -1.12 25.14
C GLY A 470 1.55 -1.18 23.66
N PRO A 471 0.24 -1.08 23.35
CA PRO A 471 -0.26 -0.92 21.99
C PRO A 471 0.34 0.35 21.34
N ARG A 472 0.72 0.26 20.07
CA ARG A 472 1.29 1.36 19.28
C ARG A 472 0.29 1.83 18.20
N PRO A 473 -0.80 2.53 18.57
CA PRO A 473 -1.89 2.83 17.65
C PRO A 473 -1.52 3.76 16.50
N LEU A 474 -0.55 4.65 16.74
CA LEU A 474 -0.26 5.75 15.83
C LEU A 474 0.97 5.49 14.91
N LYS A 475 1.50 4.27 14.87
CA LYS A 475 2.71 3.94 14.07
C LYS A 475 2.55 4.25 12.58
N TYR A 476 1.37 4.01 12.00
CA TYR A 476 1.12 4.36 10.60
C TYR A 476 1.08 5.88 10.38
N VAL A 477 0.25 6.60 11.15
CA VAL A 477 0.11 8.06 11.00
C VAL A 477 1.38 8.83 11.40
N SER A 478 2.23 8.27 12.27
CA SER A 478 3.55 8.84 12.62
C SER A 478 4.54 8.96 11.45
N LYS A 479 4.22 8.37 10.29
CA LYS A 479 5.03 8.42 9.07
C LYS A 479 4.23 8.82 7.84
N ALA A 480 2.92 8.55 7.84
CA ALA A 480 2.04 8.71 6.70
C ALA A 480 1.16 9.98 6.71
N THR A 481 1.27 10.81 7.76
CA THR A 481 0.55 12.09 7.81
C THR A 481 0.91 12.95 6.61
N ASP A 482 -0.08 13.67 6.07
CA ASP A 482 0.10 14.58 4.94
C ASP A 482 1.28 15.53 5.19
N THR A 483 2.01 15.90 4.15
CA THR A 483 3.25 16.73 4.17
C THR A 483 4.52 16.09 4.77
N TRP A 484 4.46 14.88 5.33
CA TRP A 484 5.60 14.28 6.06
C TRP A 484 6.60 13.51 5.18
N ALA A 485 6.36 13.35 3.88
CA ALA A 485 7.31 12.78 2.91
C ALA A 485 7.94 13.89 2.06
N GLY A 486 8.94 14.57 2.60
CA GLY A 486 9.68 15.58 1.86
C GLY A 486 10.51 14.96 0.72
N ILE A 487 10.46 15.54 -0.47
CA ILE A 487 11.34 15.18 -1.60
C ILE A 487 11.80 16.45 -2.31
N ALA A 488 13.07 16.49 -2.71
CA ALA A 488 13.61 17.57 -3.51
C ALA A 488 12.91 17.65 -4.89
N ASN A 489 12.95 18.82 -5.51
CA ASN A 489 12.32 19.11 -6.80
C ASN A 489 12.96 18.44 -8.03
N GLN A 490 13.99 17.60 -7.81
CA GLN A 490 14.75 16.96 -8.87
C GLN A 490 15.06 15.49 -8.59
N ILE A 491 15.09 14.68 -9.65
CA ILE A 491 15.53 13.29 -9.65
C ILE A 491 16.75 13.15 -10.55
N VAL A 492 17.85 12.66 -10.01
CA VAL A 492 19.10 12.50 -10.76
C VAL A 492 19.27 11.05 -11.18
N ARG A 493 19.43 10.84 -12.49
CA ARG A 493 19.71 9.55 -13.13
C ARG A 493 21.16 9.48 -13.59
N GLY A 494 21.79 8.31 -13.44
CA GLY A 494 23.15 8.04 -13.90
C GLY A 494 24.26 8.34 -12.89
N ILE A 495 23.92 8.86 -11.71
CA ILE A 495 24.89 9.08 -10.63
C ILE A 495 25.19 7.79 -9.85
N ASP A 496 26.45 7.58 -9.47
CA ASP A 496 26.81 6.55 -8.50
C ASP A 496 26.40 7.01 -7.09
N TYR A 497 25.36 6.38 -6.55
CA TYR A 497 24.82 6.71 -5.23
C TYR A 497 25.35 5.81 -4.09
N SER A 498 26.44 5.06 -4.33
CA SER A 498 27.00 4.14 -3.34
C SER A 498 27.75 4.81 -2.19
N ASP A 499 28.20 6.07 -2.35
CA ASP A 499 28.95 6.81 -1.34
C ASP A 499 28.71 8.34 -1.41
N LEU A 500 27.46 8.77 -1.32
CA LEU A 500 27.08 10.19 -1.31
C LEU A 500 27.01 10.72 0.12
N GLN A 501 27.49 11.95 0.33
CA GLN A 501 27.26 12.66 1.57
C GLN A 501 25.80 13.09 1.73
N ILE A 502 25.26 12.92 2.93
CA ILE A 502 23.91 13.34 3.32
C ILE A 502 24.04 14.22 4.56
N THR A 503 23.39 15.39 4.55
CA THR A 503 23.37 16.32 5.68
C THR A 503 21.95 16.79 5.98
N THR A 504 21.66 17.00 7.26
CA THR A 504 20.41 17.62 7.73
C THR A 504 20.75 18.78 8.65
N HIS A 505 20.17 19.95 8.40
CA HIS A 505 20.30 21.14 9.22
C HIS A 505 18.95 21.55 9.79
N VAL A 506 18.93 22.06 11.02
CA VAL A 506 17.77 22.68 11.66
C VAL A 506 18.13 24.13 11.95
N ASN A 507 17.37 25.09 11.40
CA ASN A 507 17.61 26.52 11.57
C ASN A 507 19.06 26.94 11.21
N GLY A 508 19.65 26.29 10.21
CA GLY A 508 21.03 26.51 9.78
C GLY A 508 22.10 25.79 10.63
N GLU A 509 21.74 25.15 11.74
CA GLU A 509 22.65 24.36 12.56
C GLU A 509 22.66 22.89 12.11
N LEU A 510 23.86 22.29 12.00
CA LEU A 510 24.00 20.89 11.60
C LEU A 510 23.37 19.96 12.65
N LEU A 511 22.41 19.14 12.23
CA LEU A 511 21.80 18.10 13.07
C LEU A 511 22.45 16.72 12.84
N SER A 512 22.62 16.32 11.59
CA SER A 512 23.24 15.04 11.24
C SER A 512 24.01 15.11 9.92
N GLN A 513 25.05 14.29 9.81
CA GLN A 513 25.89 14.15 8.62
C GLN A 513 26.46 12.73 8.53
N GLY A 514 26.59 12.21 7.31
CA GLY A 514 27.19 10.91 7.05
C GLY A 514 27.17 10.53 5.58
N GLN A 515 27.56 9.28 5.28
CA GLN A 515 27.69 8.78 3.91
C GLN A 515 26.72 7.64 3.62
N SER A 516 26.14 7.57 2.41
CA SER A 516 25.28 6.45 1.98
C SER A 516 25.99 5.08 2.02
N SER A 517 27.32 5.06 1.94
CA SER A 517 28.14 3.85 2.08
C SER A 517 28.08 3.20 3.47
N THR A 518 27.58 3.91 4.48
CA THR A 518 27.40 3.40 5.85
C THR A 518 26.05 2.73 6.09
N MET A 519 25.22 2.57 5.05
CA MET A 519 23.98 1.81 5.13
C MET A 519 24.23 0.33 5.50
N ILE A 520 23.50 -0.18 6.48
CA ILE A 520 23.50 -1.58 6.89
C ILE A 520 22.94 -2.47 5.76
N ASN A 521 21.85 -2.03 5.13
CA ASN A 521 21.33 -2.62 3.90
C ASN A 521 21.44 -1.58 2.79
N ASN A 522 22.35 -1.81 1.84
CA ASN A 522 22.51 -0.93 0.69
C ASN A 522 21.23 -0.87 -0.18
N PRO A 523 21.10 0.13 -1.08
CA PRO A 523 19.93 0.30 -1.94
C PRO A 523 19.52 -0.97 -2.70
N ALA A 524 20.49 -1.69 -3.26
CA ALA A 524 20.25 -2.95 -3.97
C ALA A 524 19.60 -4.03 -3.09
N ARG A 525 20.05 -4.15 -1.83
CA ARG A 525 19.45 -5.07 -0.87
C ARG A 525 18.04 -4.65 -0.47
N LEU A 526 17.78 -3.36 -0.26
CA LEU A 526 16.45 -2.85 0.10
C LEU A 526 15.41 -3.18 -0.99
N VAL A 527 15.71 -2.87 -2.25
CA VAL A 527 14.82 -3.11 -3.40
C VAL A 527 14.62 -4.60 -3.65
N SER A 528 15.71 -5.38 -3.65
CA SER A 528 15.62 -6.84 -3.81
C SER A 528 14.81 -7.48 -2.68
N TYR A 529 14.93 -6.98 -1.45
CA TYR A 529 14.16 -7.50 -0.32
C TYR A 529 12.67 -7.12 -0.41
N LEU A 530 12.33 -5.87 -0.73
CA LEU A 530 10.95 -5.43 -0.94
C LEU A 530 10.25 -6.24 -2.04
N SER A 531 10.91 -6.37 -3.19
CA SER A 531 10.37 -7.05 -4.36
C SER A 531 10.14 -8.55 -4.15
N ARG A 532 10.60 -9.15 -3.05
CA ARG A 532 10.26 -10.53 -2.67
C ARG A 532 8.80 -10.69 -2.25
N TYR A 533 8.18 -9.62 -1.75
CA TYR A 533 6.87 -9.68 -1.11
C TYR A 533 5.82 -8.90 -1.90
N MET A 534 6.22 -7.80 -2.54
CA MET A 534 5.32 -6.95 -3.31
C MET A 534 5.92 -6.57 -4.66
N THR A 535 5.06 -6.33 -5.64
CA THR A 535 5.46 -5.78 -6.93
C THR A 535 5.79 -4.29 -6.77
N LEU A 536 6.95 -3.88 -7.27
CA LEU A 536 7.34 -2.48 -7.38
C LEU A 536 6.90 -1.94 -8.74
N GLU A 537 6.35 -0.74 -8.76
CA GLU A 537 5.86 -0.04 -9.96
C GLU A 537 6.68 1.21 -10.25
N PRO A 538 6.76 1.65 -11.52
CA PRO A 538 7.34 2.95 -11.84
C PRO A 538 6.69 4.10 -11.08
N GLY A 539 7.52 4.91 -10.43
CA GLY A 539 7.12 6.01 -9.55
C GLY A 539 7.08 5.66 -8.08
N ASP A 540 7.19 4.38 -7.68
CA ASP A 540 7.34 4.02 -6.27
C ASP A 540 8.61 4.65 -5.67
N LEU A 541 8.52 5.06 -4.41
CA LEU A 541 9.61 5.73 -3.68
C LEU A 541 10.07 4.91 -2.49
N ILE A 542 11.39 4.81 -2.35
CA ILE A 542 12.05 4.11 -1.25
C ILE A 542 13.03 5.06 -0.56
N TYR A 543 12.60 5.59 0.58
CA TYR A 543 13.41 6.30 1.57
C TYR A 543 14.32 5.26 2.25
N THR A 544 15.63 5.45 2.18
CA THR A 544 16.64 4.41 2.47
C THR A 544 17.13 4.37 3.91
N GLY A 545 16.56 5.21 4.77
CA GLY A 545 16.90 5.43 6.16
C GLY A 545 17.69 6.72 6.37
N ALA A 546 17.62 7.24 7.59
CA ALA A 546 18.38 8.43 7.98
C ALA A 546 19.58 8.12 8.86
N ILE A 547 20.59 8.98 8.73
CA ILE A 547 21.73 9.03 9.64
C ILE A 547 21.26 9.56 10.97
N SER A 548 21.59 8.83 12.04
CA SER A 548 21.25 9.25 13.38
C SER A 548 22.09 10.47 13.80
N PRO A 549 21.46 11.53 14.33
CA PRO A 549 22.18 12.61 15.00
C PRO A 549 23.03 12.08 16.15
N GLU A 550 24.07 12.80 16.54
CA GLU A 550 24.84 12.46 17.74
C GLU A 550 23.95 12.48 19.00
N PRO A 551 24.27 11.68 20.03
CA PRO A 551 23.49 11.64 21.26
C PRO A 551 23.26 13.03 21.85
N GLY A 552 22.00 13.36 22.13
CA GLY A 552 21.60 14.65 22.70
C GLY A 552 21.29 15.77 21.70
N MET A 553 21.54 15.55 20.40
CA MET A 553 21.21 16.56 19.37
C MET A 553 19.74 16.52 18.91
N ARG A 554 19.04 15.41 19.13
CA ARG A 554 17.61 15.33 18.79
C ARG A 554 16.79 16.23 19.72
N SER A 555 15.90 17.03 19.14
CA SER A 555 14.92 17.86 19.84
C SER A 555 13.55 17.75 19.17
N ASN A 556 12.48 18.06 19.92
CA ASN A 556 11.13 18.18 19.38
C ASN A 556 11.00 19.50 18.62
N LEU A 557 10.90 19.45 17.30
CA LEU A 557 10.78 20.65 16.47
C LEU A 557 9.45 21.38 16.70
N GLN A 558 9.52 22.70 16.62
CA GLN A 558 8.44 23.63 16.91
C GLN A 558 7.98 24.34 15.63
N VAL A 559 6.77 24.91 15.68
CA VAL A 559 6.27 25.79 14.62
C VAL A 559 7.25 26.93 14.40
N GLY A 560 7.64 27.15 13.14
CA GLY A 560 8.62 28.14 12.72
C GLY A 560 9.99 27.57 12.40
N ASP A 561 10.34 26.38 12.92
CA ASP A 561 11.62 25.73 12.61
C ASP A 561 11.74 25.43 11.11
N ARG A 562 12.96 25.56 10.59
CA ARG A 562 13.32 25.26 9.20
C ARG A 562 14.27 24.10 9.15
N VAL A 563 14.02 23.15 8.25
CA VAL A 563 14.89 22.00 8.03
C VAL A 563 15.37 21.99 6.61
N THR A 564 16.68 21.87 6.44
CA THR A 564 17.33 21.69 5.13
C THR A 564 17.96 20.31 5.08
N VAL A 565 17.60 19.51 4.07
CA VAL A 565 18.26 18.25 3.74
C VAL A 565 19.04 18.42 2.44
N GLN A 566 20.29 17.99 2.43
CA GLN A 566 21.13 18.01 1.23
C GLN A 566 21.78 16.65 1.03
N VAL A 567 21.77 16.18 -0.22
CA VAL A 567 22.51 15.00 -0.65
C VAL A 567 23.44 15.38 -1.78
N GLU A 568 24.70 14.98 -1.66
CA GLU A 568 25.76 15.26 -2.64
C GLU A 568 25.32 14.90 -4.06
N GLY A 569 25.44 15.85 -4.99
CA GLY A 569 25.04 15.67 -6.38
C GLY A 569 23.52 15.66 -6.64
N LEU A 570 22.67 15.63 -5.60
CA LEU A 570 21.21 15.58 -5.73
C LEU A 570 20.51 16.89 -5.34
N GLY A 571 21.27 17.93 -5.00
CA GLY A 571 20.75 19.21 -4.55
C GLY A 571 20.30 19.20 -3.09
N SER A 572 19.48 20.18 -2.73
CA SER A 572 18.95 20.37 -1.39
C SER A 572 17.44 20.57 -1.43
N MET A 573 16.79 20.34 -0.29
CA MET A 573 15.43 20.77 -0.05
C MET A 573 15.29 21.44 1.31
N GLU A 574 14.40 22.42 1.41
CA GLU A 574 14.03 23.09 2.65
C GLU A 574 12.53 22.92 2.94
N GLN A 575 12.17 22.69 4.20
CA GLN A 575 10.78 22.71 4.66
C GLN A 575 10.65 23.52 5.94
N GLN A 576 9.55 24.26 6.08
CA GLN A 576 9.22 25.01 7.29
C GLN A 576 8.10 24.32 8.08
N VAL A 577 8.29 24.16 9.38
CA VAL A 577 7.28 23.61 10.29
C VAL A 577 6.17 24.64 10.52
N VAL A 578 4.92 24.25 10.24
CA VAL A 578 3.72 25.05 10.50
C VAL A 578 2.74 24.31 11.39
N ALA A 579 1.84 25.05 12.04
CA ALA A 579 0.79 24.43 12.85
C ALA A 579 -0.20 23.70 11.95
N MET A 580 -0.49 22.44 12.26
CA MET A 580 -1.65 21.75 11.73
C MET A 580 -2.90 22.25 12.44
N PRO A 581 -4.03 22.46 11.74
CA PRO A 581 -5.29 22.80 12.39
C PRO A 581 -5.66 21.78 13.47
N ALA A 582 -6.07 22.24 14.65
CA ALA A 582 -6.50 21.35 15.72
C ALA A 582 -7.75 20.58 15.31
N TRP A 583 -7.82 19.30 15.71
CA TRP A 583 -9.05 18.53 15.58
C TRP A 583 -10.05 18.94 16.67
N PRO A 584 -11.26 19.39 16.33
CA PRO A 584 -12.30 19.66 17.32
C PRO A 584 -12.99 18.44 17.96
N HIS A 585 -12.55 17.21 17.66
CA HIS A 585 -13.16 15.93 18.08
C HIS A 585 -12.08 14.99 18.60
#